data_AF-A0A097QSC1-F1
#
_entry.id   AF-A0A097QSC1-F1
#
_cell.length_a   1.000
_cell.length_b   1.000
_cell.length_c   1.000
_cell.angle_alpha   90.00
_cell.angle_beta   90.00
_cell.angle_gamma   90.00
#
_symmetry.space_group_name_H-M   'P 1'
#
loop_
_entity.id
_entity.type
_entity.pdbx_description
1 polymer ?
#
loop_
_entity_poly.entity_id
_entity_poly.type
_entity_poly.pdbx_seq_one_letter_code
_entity_poly.pdbx_strand_id
1 'polypeptide(L)'
;MVIGSAVAYLVLSWRKEREWEEELELSRGLNIVRMFKDPEYNITPKNRQNTKVAIKHAVKIDKRALLENMPKSATIIIVDSEGRAYAGKFGGVEYEQRGIFPFKKNVPKIKVRTAKQGRPVVREYNNIDEVYIKLMKSTERIAEEWRKDKFYYAAIVAKKKGRYPFKIRRG
;
A
#
# COMPACT_ATOMS: atom_id res chain seq x y z
N MET A 1 8.57 16.66 -1.53
CA MET A 1 7.15 16.86 -1.19
C MET A 1 6.68 15.64 -0.43
N VAL A 2 6.46 15.77 0.88
CA VAL A 2 6.01 14.67 1.74
C VAL A 2 4.54 14.40 1.41
N ILE A 3 4.25 13.16 1.01
CA ILE A 3 2.91 12.73 0.64
C ILE A 3 2.23 12.24 1.92
N GLY A 4 1.85 13.16 2.82
CA GLY A 4 0.98 12.86 3.95
C GLY A 4 -0.36 12.36 3.40
N SER A 5 -0.82 11.21 3.85
CA SER A 5 -1.79 10.38 3.15
C SER A 5 -2.85 9.90 4.13
N ALA A 6 -4.11 9.81 3.71
CA ALA A 6 -5.19 9.29 4.55
C ALA A 6 -5.64 7.92 4.04
N VAL A 7 -5.98 7.03 4.96
CA VAL A 7 -6.58 5.73 4.63
C VAL A 7 -8.09 5.92 4.50
N ALA A 8 -8.63 5.70 3.31
CA ALA A 8 -10.07 5.76 3.06
C ALA A 8 -10.60 4.33 2.98
N TYR A 9 -11.21 3.83 4.05
CA TYR A 9 -11.79 2.49 4.07
C TYR A 9 -13.15 2.48 3.37
N LEU A 10 -13.15 2.21 2.08
CA LEU A 10 -14.38 1.90 1.37
C LEU A 10 -14.73 0.41 1.60
N VAL A 11 -15.94 0.11 2.04
CA VAL A 11 -16.41 -1.28 2.17
C VAL A 11 -17.65 -1.43 1.29
N LEU A 12 -17.44 -1.90 0.05
CA LEU A 12 -18.50 -2.05 -0.96
C LEU A 12 -19.19 -3.42 -0.94
N SER A 13 -19.13 -4.14 0.19
CA SER A 13 -19.57 -5.55 0.28
C SER A 13 -21.06 -5.78 0.00
N TRP A 14 -21.89 -4.75 0.01
CA TRP A 14 -23.35 -4.85 -0.10
C TRP A 14 -23.89 -4.60 -1.52
N ARG A 15 -23.08 -4.08 -2.44
CA ARG A 15 -23.53 -3.79 -3.81
C ARG A 15 -23.56 -5.05 -4.68
N LYS A 16 -24.67 -5.28 -5.37
CA LYS A 16 -24.90 -6.41 -6.29
C LYS A 16 -24.63 -6.07 -7.76
N GLU A 17 -24.53 -4.79 -8.09
CA GLU A 17 -24.25 -4.31 -9.45
C GLU A 17 -22.88 -4.80 -9.94
N ARG A 18 -22.81 -5.15 -11.23
CA ARG A 18 -21.55 -5.56 -11.87
C ARG A 18 -20.63 -4.38 -12.16
N GLU A 19 -21.23 -3.24 -12.49
CA GLU A 19 -20.52 -2.01 -12.82
C GLU A 19 -21.33 -0.81 -12.35
N TRP A 20 -20.67 0.16 -11.70
CA TRP A 20 -21.30 1.38 -11.20
C TRP A 20 -20.29 2.51 -11.02
N GLU A 21 -20.80 3.68 -10.65
CA GLU A 21 -19.99 4.85 -10.31
C GLU A 21 -20.10 5.17 -8.83
N GLU A 22 -18.98 5.53 -8.23
CA GLU A 22 -18.88 5.87 -6.81
C GLU A 22 -17.97 7.08 -6.64
N GLU A 23 -18.35 7.99 -5.75
CA GLU A 23 -17.50 9.11 -5.38
C GLU A 23 -16.69 8.77 -4.14
N LEU A 24 -15.37 8.92 -4.23
CA LEU A 24 -14.47 8.71 -3.10
C LEU A 24 -13.92 10.03 -2.60
N GLU A 25 -14.06 10.29 -1.32
CA GLU A 25 -13.35 11.37 -0.65
C GLU A 25 -11.91 10.96 -0.39
N LEU A 26 -10.97 11.64 -1.06
CA LEU A 26 -9.55 11.34 -0.99
C LEU A 26 -8.79 12.51 -0.37
N SER A 27 -7.84 12.20 0.50
CA SER A 27 -6.85 13.18 0.93
C SER A 27 -5.82 13.43 -0.17
N ARG A 28 -5.17 14.59 -0.10
CA ARG A 28 -4.00 14.85 -0.95
C ARG A 28 -2.97 13.76 -0.70
N GLY A 29 -2.43 13.17 -1.76
CA GLY A 29 -1.39 12.14 -1.67
C GLY A 29 -1.90 10.73 -1.92
N LEU A 30 -1.25 9.74 -1.30
CA LEU A 30 -1.60 8.32 -1.45
C LEU A 30 -2.80 7.98 -0.56
N ASN A 31 -3.76 7.23 -1.06
CA ASN A 31 -4.92 6.79 -0.29
C ASN A 31 -5.04 5.30 -0.48
N ILE A 32 -5.17 4.56 0.62
CA ILE A 32 -5.40 3.12 0.58
C ILE A 32 -6.90 2.91 0.66
N VAL A 33 -7.43 2.23 -0.35
CA VAL A 33 -8.86 1.94 -0.49
C VAL A 33 -9.04 0.45 -0.35
N ARG A 34 -9.83 0.03 0.65
CA ARG A 34 -10.31 -1.35 0.76
C ARG A 34 -11.33 -1.60 -0.35
N MET A 35 -11.23 -2.75 -1.00
CA MET A 35 -12.04 -3.11 -2.16
C MET A 35 -12.88 -4.36 -1.81
N PHE A 36 -13.02 -5.28 -2.75
CA PHE A 36 -13.81 -6.51 -2.60
C PHE A 36 -12.98 -7.66 -2.05
N LYS A 37 -13.63 -8.79 -1.77
CA LYS A 37 -12.98 -10.09 -1.56
C LYS A 37 -12.72 -10.85 -2.87
N ASP A 38 -13.18 -10.29 -3.98
CA ASP A 38 -13.07 -10.83 -5.33
C ASP A 38 -11.84 -10.22 -6.03
N PRO A 39 -10.90 -11.02 -6.56
CA PRO A 39 -9.72 -10.52 -7.27
C PRO A 39 -10.04 -9.88 -8.63
N GLU A 40 -11.17 -10.16 -9.27
CA GLU A 40 -11.47 -9.68 -10.63
C GLU A 40 -11.95 -8.24 -10.67
N TYR A 41 -12.03 -7.57 -9.52
CA TYR A 41 -12.46 -6.19 -9.46
C TYR A 41 -11.54 -5.26 -10.25
N ASN A 42 -12.13 -4.15 -10.71
CA ASN A 42 -11.40 -3.05 -11.28
C ASN A 42 -11.94 -1.71 -10.74
N ILE A 43 -11.03 -0.78 -10.47
CA ILE A 43 -11.34 0.60 -10.09
C ILE A 43 -10.62 1.55 -11.03
N THR A 44 -11.35 2.49 -11.62
CA THR A 44 -10.84 3.40 -12.64
C THR A 44 -11.25 4.84 -12.33
N PRO A 45 -10.30 5.76 -12.13
CA PRO A 45 -10.62 7.17 -11.94
C PRO A 45 -11.19 7.76 -13.23
N LYS A 46 -12.30 8.49 -13.11
CA LYS A 46 -12.84 9.29 -14.22
C LYS A 46 -12.09 10.63 -14.32
N ASN A 47 -11.64 11.21 -13.19
CA ASN A 47 -10.79 12.40 -13.17
C ASN A 47 -9.28 12.05 -13.21
N ARG A 48 -8.80 11.60 -14.38
CA ARG A 48 -7.39 11.17 -14.55
C ARG A 48 -6.35 12.28 -14.40
N GLN A 49 -6.76 13.54 -14.53
CA GLN A 49 -5.86 14.68 -14.34
C GLN A 49 -5.46 14.87 -12.88
N ASN A 50 -6.37 14.58 -11.94
CA ASN A 50 -6.17 14.77 -10.51
C ASN A 50 -6.01 13.49 -9.70
N THR A 51 -6.42 12.34 -10.25
CA THR A 51 -6.36 11.06 -9.55
C THR A 51 -5.74 9.97 -10.43
N LYS A 52 -4.98 9.06 -9.81
CA LYS A 52 -4.33 7.93 -10.48
C LYS A 52 -4.32 6.72 -9.55
N VAL A 53 -4.67 5.55 -10.06
CA VAL A 53 -4.42 4.30 -9.32
C VAL A 53 -2.94 3.93 -9.44
N ALA A 54 -2.23 3.90 -8.32
CA ALA A 54 -0.82 3.53 -8.25
C ALA A 54 -0.63 2.02 -8.15
N ILE A 55 -1.44 1.35 -7.33
CA ILE A 55 -1.40 -0.11 -7.13
C ILE A 55 -2.84 -0.63 -7.10
N LYS A 56 -3.07 -1.78 -7.75
CA LYS A 56 -4.32 -2.55 -7.71
C LYS A 56 -4.02 -3.95 -7.17
N HIS A 57 -5.06 -4.64 -6.70
CA HIS A 57 -4.99 -6.04 -6.25
C HIS A 57 -3.93 -6.27 -5.17
N ALA A 58 -3.81 -5.33 -4.24
CA ALA A 58 -2.98 -5.50 -3.07
C ALA A 58 -3.74 -6.27 -1.98
N VAL A 59 -3.03 -6.99 -1.12
CA VAL A 59 -3.58 -7.66 0.06
C VAL A 59 -2.85 -7.18 1.31
N LYS A 60 -3.55 -7.09 2.43
CA LYS A 60 -2.94 -6.74 3.72
C LYS A 60 -2.22 -7.97 4.28
N ILE A 61 -0.96 -7.80 4.66
CA ILE A 61 -0.12 -8.86 5.22
C ILE A 61 0.46 -8.46 6.57
N ASP A 62 0.96 -9.43 7.31
CA ASP A 62 1.77 -9.15 8.50
C ASP A 62 3.08 -8.47 8.12
N LYS A 63 3.49 -7.47 8.91
CA LYS A 63 4.72 -6.74 8.64
C LYS A 63 5.96 -7.60 8.80
N ARG A 64 5.91 -8.69 9.59
CA ARG A 64 7.02 -9.66 9.75
C ARG A 64 7.53 -10.20 8.42
N ALA A 65 6.65 -10.36 7.44
CA ALA A 65 7.01 -10.78 6.08
C ALA A 65 8.07 -9.88 5.41
N LEU A 66 8.19 -8.61 5.81
CA LEU A 66 9.23 -7.69 5.31
C LEU A 66 10.64 -8.08 5.75
N LEU A 67 10.79 -8.80 6.86
CA LEU A 67 12.08 -9.20 7.43
C LEU A 67 12.53 -10.58 6.97
N GLU A 68 11.60 -11.44 6.57
CA GLU A 68 11.89 -12.85 6.30
C GLU A 68 12.25 -13.08 4.83
N ASN A 69 11.27 -13.03 3.92
CA ASN A 69 11.45 -13.52 2.56
C ASN A 69 10.82 -12.62 1.48
N MET A 70 10.58 -11.34 1.76
CA MET A 70 9.99 -10.43 0.77
C MET A 70 10.90 -10.24 -0.46
N PRO A 71 10.44 -10.56 -1.69
CA PRO A 71 11.28 -10.42 -2.87
C PRO A 71 11.50 -8.94 -3.18
N LYS A 72 12.72 -8.57 -3.59
CA LYS A 72 13.08 -7.18 -3.96
C LYS A 72 12.28 -6.64 -5.16
N SER A 73 11.59 -7.50 -5.89
CA SER A 73 10.68 -7.13 -6.97
C SER A 73 9.25 -6.84 -6.48
N ALA A 74 8.91 -7.19 -5.24
CA ALA A 74 7.57 -7.00 -4.69
C ALA A 74 7.17 -5.53 -4.74
N THR A 75 5.97 -5.27 -5.26
CA THR A 75 5.36 -3.94 -5.16
C THR A 75 4.55 -3.90 -3.88
N ILE A 76 4.93 -2.99 -2.97
CA ILE A 76 4.38 -2.91 -1.62
C ILE A 76 3.81 -1.52 -1.34
N ILE A 77 2.91 -1.47 -0.37
CA ILE A 77 2.44 -0.25 0.28
C ILE A 77 2.76 -0.42 1.77
N ILE A 78 3.41 0.57 2.36
CA ILE A 78 3.61 0.61 3.82
C ILE A 78 2.89 1.84 4.37
N VAL A 79 2.25 1.68 5.53
CA VAL A 79 1.69 2.78 6.33
C VAL A 79 2.51 2.86 7.60
N ASP A 80 3.07 4.04 7.88
CA ASP A 80 3.78 4.28 9.13
C ASP A 80 2.84 4.67 10.26
N SER A 81 3.36 4.69 11.49
CA SER A 81 2.62 5.02 12.72
C SER A 81 2.10 6.46 12.78
N GLU A 82 2.55 7.32 11.89
CA GLU A 82 1.99 8.67 11.70
C GLU A 82 0.86 8.69 10.65
N GLY A 83 0.43 7.51 10.18
CA GLY A 83 -0.61 7.35 9.17
C GLY A 83 -0.15 7.63 7.74
N ARG A 84 1.15 7.84 7.49
CA ARG A 84 1.66 8.16 6.14
C ARG A 84 1.88 6.89 5.34
N ALA A 85 1.36 6.86 4.12
CA ALA A 85 1.43 5.75 3.21
C ALA A 85 2.46 5.97 2.08
N TYR A 86 3.23 4.93 1.77
CA TYR A 86 4.26 4.93 0.73
C TYR A 86 4.08 3.70 -0.16
N ALA A 87 4.10 3.89 -1.47
CA ALA A 87 3.95 2.83 -2.46
C ALA A 87 5.18 2.74 -3.37
N GLY A 88 5.70 1.52 -3.58
CA GLY A 88 6.86 1.30 -4.43
C GLY A 88 7.34 -0.14 -4.45
N LYS A 89 8.53 -0.38 -5.00
CA LYS A 89 9.18 -1.69 -4.96
C LYS A 89 9.93 -1.88 -3.64
N PHE A 90 9.87 -3.08 -3.07
CA PHE A 90 10.64 -3.42 -1.88
C PHE A 90 12.14 -3.39 -2.18
N GLY A 91 12.88 -2.54 -1.47
CA GLY A 91 14.31 -2.32 -1.67
C GLY A 91 15.22 -3.24 -0.85
N GLY A 92 14.66 -3.99 0.10
CA GLY A 92 15.38 -4.78 1.09
C GLY A 92 15.34 -4.18 2.49
N VAL A 93 16.02 -4.85 3.43
CA VAL A 93 16.22 -4.43 4.82
C VAL A 93 17.65 -3.91 4.97
N GLU A 94 17.81 -2.73 5.55
CA GLU A 94 19.08 -2.17 6.00
C GLU A 94 19.12 -2.24 7.52
N TYR A 95 20.26 -2.59 8.12
CA TYR A 95 20.42 -2.62 9.58
C TYR A 95 21.28 -1.44 10.00
N GLU A 96 20.73 -0.58 10.85
CA GLU A 96 21.49 0.51 11.48
C GLU A 96 21.91 0.08 12.88
N GLN A 97 23.21 0.15 13.18
CA GLN A 97 23.71 -0.02 14.53
C GLN A 97 23.45 1.26 15.33
N ARG A 98 22.72 1.15 16.44
CA ARG A 98 22.48 2.26 17.38
C ARG A 98 22.97 1.90 18.78
N GLY A 99 23.46 2.91 19.49
CA GLY A 99 23.91 2.78 20.87
C GLY A 99 25.43 2.92 21.02
N ILE A 100 25.85 2.99 22.28
CA ILE A 100 27.26 3.06 22.68
C ILE A 100 27.71 1.65 23.03
N PHE A 101 28.95 1.29 22.69
CA PHE A 101 29.53 0.00 23.06
C PHE A 101 29.44 -0.20 24.59
N PRO A 102 29.00 -1.36 25.12
CA PRO A 102 28.66 -2.63 24.45
C PRO A 102 27.18 -2.80 24.05
N PHE A 103 26.29 -1.84 24.33
CA PHE A 103 24.84 -1.96 24.12
C PHE A 103 24.37 -1.65 22.68
N LYS A 104 25.18 -1.96 21.67
CA LYS A 104 24.81 -1.71 20.27
C LYS A 104 23.65 -2.64 19.87
N LYS A 105 22.55 -2.05 19.38
CA LYS A 105 21.40 -2.78 18.84
C LYS A 105 21.28 -2.57 17.33
N ASN A 106 20.96 -3.64 16.61
CA ASN A 106 20.63 -3.56 15.18
C ASN A 106 19.16 -3.18 15.03
N VAL A 107 18.89 -2.04 14.41
CA VAL A 107 17.52 -1.59 14.11
C VAL A 107 17.24 -1.85 12.63
N PRO A 108 16.27 -2.74 12.31
CA PRO A 108 15.91 -3.00 10.92
C PRO A 108 15.17 -1.80 10.32
N LYS A 109 15.63 -1.36 9.14
CA LYS A 109 15.05 -0.31 8.32
C LYS A 109 14.59 -0.89 6.99
N ILE A 110 13.33 -0.68 6.67
CA ILE A 110 12.72 -1.12 5.41
C ILE A 110 12.90 -0.04 4.36
N LYS A 111 13.46 -0.43 3.22
CA LYS A 111 13.66 0.45 2.07
C LYS A 111 12.56 0.25 1.04
N VAL A 112 11.97 1.33 0.55
CA VAL A 112 10.97 1.32 -0.52
C VAL A 112 11.44 2.22 -1.67
N ARG A 113 11.60 1.62 -2.85
CA ARG A 113 12.00 2.30 -4.08
C ARG A 113 10.74 2.81 -4.81
N THR A 114 10.50 4.11 -4.76
CA THR A 114 9.34 4.74 -5.40
C THR A 114 9.58 4.96 -6.91
N ALA A 115 8.54 4.86 -7.73
CA ALA A 115 8.63 4.78 -9.20
C ALA A 115 9.14 6.04 -9.95
N LYS A 116 9.47 7.14 -9.26
CA LYS A 116 10.10 8.32 -9.86
C LYS A 116 11.39 8.59 -9.13
N GLN A 117 12.54 8.50 -9.84
CA GLN A 117 13.91 9.03 -9.64
C GLN A 117 14.32 9.69 -8.29
N GLY A 118 13.66 9.37 -7.19
CA GLY A 118 13.82 9.98 -5.89
C GLY A 118 14.61 9.06 -4.96
N ARG A 119 15.11 9.66 -3.88
CA ARG A 119 15.73 8.91 -2.79
C ARG A 119 14.74 7.84 -2.29
N PRO A 120 15.19 6.58 -2.12
CA PRO A 120 14.36 5.55 -1.52
C PRO A 120 13.79 6.02 -0.19
N VAL A 121 12.53 5.69 0.06
CA VAL A 121 11.93 5.92 1.37
C VAL A 121 12.49 4.85 2.31
N VAL A 122 13.09 5.28 3.41
CA VAL A 122 13.60 4.38 4.44
C VAL A 122 12.78 4.61 5.70
N ARG A 123 12.24 3.54 6.26
CA ARG A 123 11.43 3.57 7.49
C ARG A 123 11.93 2.51 8.45
N GLU A 124 12.03 2.86 9.72
CA GLU A 124 12.29 1.88 10.76
C GLU A 124 11.12 0.89 10.81
N TYR A 125 11.44 -0.40 10.90
CA TYR A 125 10.44 -1.47 10.93
C TYR A 125 9.41 -1.30 12.05
N ASN A 126 9.85 -0.79 13.21
CA ASN A 126 8.98 -0.55 14.35
C ASN A 126 7.94 0.55 14.09
N ASN A 127 8.24 1.50 13.20
CA ASN A 127 7.34 2.60 12.86
C ASN A 127 6.38 2.21 11.72
N ILE A 128 6.40 0.97 11.25
CA ILE A 128 5.46 0.48 10.22
C ILE A 128 4.29 -0.19 10.93
N ASP A 129 3.08 0.27 10.65
CA ASP A 129 1.85 -0.25 11.24
C ASP A 129 1.17 -1.24 10.29
N GLU A 130 1.05 -0.88 9.02
CA GLU A 130 0.39 -1.70 8.02
C GLU A 130 1.26 -1.94 6.79
N VAL A 131 1.14 -3.14 6.24
CA VAL A 131 1.85 -3.55 5.04
C VAL A 131 0.87 -4.20 4.09
N TYR A 132 0.94 -3.79 2.84
CA TYR A 132 0.18 -4.38 1.75
C TYR A 132 1.12 -4.77 0.63
N ILE A 133 0.83 -5.88 -0.03
CA ILE A 133 1.61 -6.34 -1.18
C ILE A 133 0.69 -6.51 -2.38
N LYS A 134 1.15 -6.07 -3.54
CA LYS A 134 0.50 -6.37 -4.80
C LYS A 134 0.61 -7.87 -5.08
N LEU A 135 -0.52 -8.51 -5.39
CA LEU A 135 -0.50 -9.89 -5.86
C LEU A 135 0.10 -9.96 -7.26
N MET A 136 1.11 -10.81 -7.37
CA MET A 136 1.82 -11.22 -8.57
C MET A 136 2.28 -12.66 -8.34
N LYS A 137 2.59 -13.41 -9.41
CA LYS A 137 3.15 -14.78 -9.27
C LYS A 137 4.32 -14.86 -8.27
N SER A 138 5.17 -13.84 -8.22
CA SER A 138 6.33 -13.80 -7.31
C SER A 138 5.99 -13.51 -5.84
N THR A 139 4.76 -13.08 -5.53
CA THR A 139 4.32 -12.68 -4.18
C THR A 139 3.16 -13.51 -3.67
N GLU A 140 2.64 -14.46 -4.45
CA GLU A 140 1.51 -15.34 -4.10
C GLU A 140 1.78 -16.13 -2.81
N ARG A 141 2.91 -16.86 -2.73
CA ARG A 141 3.26 -17.63 -1.52
C ARG A 141 3.28 -16.78 -0.24
N ILE A 142 3.86 -15.58 -0.32
CA ILE A 142 3.93 -14.66 0.83
C ILE A 142 2.55 -14.14 1.18
N ALA A 143 1.73 -13.84 0.18
CA ALA A 143 0.35 -13.45 0.40
C ALA A 143 -0.43 -14.58 1.08
N GLU A 144 -0.30 -15.83 0.64
CA GLU A 144 -1.00 -16.96 1.25
C GLU A 144 -0.60 -17.17 2.71
N GLU A 145 0.69 -17.08 3.01
CA GLU A 145 1.24 -17.33 4.34
C GLU A 145 0.94 -16.19 5.33
N TRP A 146 1.06 -14.93 4.89
CA TRP A 146 1.07 -13.78 5.80
C TRP A 146 -0.19 -12.90 5.73
N ARG A 147 -1.20 -13.27 4.94
CA ARG A 147 -2.40 -12.45 4.75
C ARG A 147 -3.22 -12.31 6.04
N LYS A 148 -3.58 -11.06 6.36
CA LYS A 148 -4.33 -10.73 7.59
C LYS A 148 -5.85 -10.70 7.40
N ASP A 149 -6.33 -10.51 6.17
CA ASP A 149 -7.76 -10.45 5.87
C ASP A 149 -8.09 -10.93 4.46
N LYS A 150 -9.37 -11.21 4.18
CA LYS A 150 -9.83 -11.71 2.88
C LYS A 150 -10.06 -10.60 1.82
N PHE A 151 -9.81 -9.34 2.15
CA PHE A 151 -10.08 -8.23 1.25
C PHE A 151 -8.89 -7.95 0.34
N TYR A 152 -9.19 -7.30 -0.78
CA TYR A 152 -8.23 -6.67 -1.64
C TYR A 152 -8.22 -5.16 -1.41
N TYR A 153 -7.13 -4.52 -1.81
CA TYR A 153 -6.87 -3.11 -1.60
C TYR A 153 -6.29 -2.49 -2.87
N ALA A 154 -6.54 -1.20 -3.05
CA ALA A 154 -5.93 -0.38 -4.08
C ALA A 154 -5.26 0.84 -3.44
N ALA A 155 -4.18 1.32 -4.04
CA ALA A 155 -3.57 2.59 -3.67
C ALA A 155 -3.87 3.63 -4.75
N ILE A 156 -4.49 4.74 -4.35
CA ILE A 156 -4.91 5.81 -5.24
C ILE A 156 -4.17 7.09 -4.85
N VAL A 157 -3.51 7.71 -5.81
CA VAL A 157 -2.87 9.02 -5.65
C VAL A 157 -3.85 10.11 -6.06
N ALA A 158 -4.11 11.06 -5.18
CA ALA A 158 -4.85 12.29 -5.48
C ALA A 158 -3.93 13.52 -5.38
N LYS A 159 -3.98 14.41 -6.36
CA LYS A 159 -3.15 15.62 -6.39
C LYS A 159 -3.60 16.67 -5.36
N LYS A 160 -4.90 16.71 -5.07
CA LYS A 160 -5.55 17.63 -4.12
C LYS A 160 -6.51 16.80 -3.24
N LYS A 161 -6.89 17.34 -2.08
CA LYS A 161 -7.98 16.78 -1.27
C LYS A 161 -9.31 17.07 -1.99
N GLY A 162 -10.23 16.11 -2.00
CA GLY A 162 -11.56 16.30 -2.56
C GLY A 162 -12.29 15.00 -2.84
N ARG A 163 -13.51 15.12 -3.38
CA ARG A 163 -14.30 13.98 -3.86
C ARG A 163 -14.03 13.75 -5.34
N TYR A 164 -13.82 12.49 -5.71
CA TYR A 164 -13.48 12.12 -7.06
C TYR A 164 -14.33 10.94 -7.53
N PRO A 165 -14.89 11.00 -8.76
CA PRO A 165 -15.68 9.92 -9.30
C PRO A 165 -14.79 8.78 -9.82
N PHE A 166 -15.17 7.56 -9.46
CA PHE A 166 -14.56 6.32 -9.92
C PHE A 166 -15.61 5.44 -10.57
N LYS A 167 -15.21 4.79 -11.66
CA LYS A 167 -15.92 3.66 -12.22
C LYS A 167 -15.41 2.39 -11.55
N ILE A 168 -16.33 1.61 -10.99
CA ILE A 168 -16.06 0.36 -10.29
C ILE A 168 -16.69 -0.78 -11.07
N ARG A 169 -15.93 -1.84 -11.30
CA ARG A 169 -16.41 -3.08 -11.91
C ARG A 169 -16.06 -4.25 -11.01
N ARG A 170 -17.00 -5.17 -10.86
CA ARG A 170 -16.88 -6.47 -10.21
C ARG A 170 -16.90 -7.57 -11.27
N GLY A 171 -16.25 -8.71 -11.01
CA GLY A 171 -16.23 -9.88 -11.92
C GLY A 171 -17.62 -10.39 -12.20
#